data_AF-A0AAE3ILH0-F1
#
_entry.id   AF-A0AAE3ILH0-F1
#
_cell.length_a   1.000
_cell.length_b   1.000
_cell.length_c   1.000
_cell.angle_alpha   90.00
_cell.angle_beta   90.00
_cell.angle_gamma   90.00
#
_symmetry.space_group_name_H-M   'P 1'
#
loop_
_entity.id
_entity.type
_entity.pdbx_description
1 polymer ?
#
loop_
_entity_poly.entity_id
_entity_poly.type
_entity_poly.pdbx_seq_one_letter_code
_entity_poly.pdbx_strand_id
1 'polypeptide(L)'
;MHFRFLLIILLVNCQLLFSQNITGSWYGNISLQGTEIPLVFHIKQTGDSLSSVMDSPSQGAENIPVAHTFFEQNELSLQLPQIMANYKGKLLGDSIDGIFTQGGLKFLLVLKQAENKSSHKRPQEPKPPYNYHAEEVIIQNHTDSVTLAGTLTTPRNKKNFPVVILISGSGTTNRDGEMMGHKPFLVIADNFARKGIGVLRLDDRGAGNSTLGRNWQSITSENFAGDISEAVNFLHNKGFQNIGLAGHSEGGIIAPMVVAKNKHVKFMILMAAPAADMLEVLKTQNARIAAASGLSDSLVQNAIAMNTLLNHTILYGGNSREARDKYFEALRQKLNFSMPDQEKSFLKDEIEKMGGSAWYRYFIAYKPKARLEQITIPVLAINGSKDMQVDAQQNLPVIEAALKKAGNKNFKVIELPGLNHLFQTAGTGLHTEYSTIEETFSPAALDIMSSWILSLPKRK
;
A
#
# COMPACT_ATOMS: atom_id res chain seq x y z
N MET A 1 -42.98 -80.80 -19.83
CA MET A 1 -42.70 -80.25 -21.18
C MET A 1 -43.12 -78.78 -21.18
N HIS A 2 -42.24 -77.87 -20.74
CA HIS A 2 -42.54 -76.44 -20.61
C HIS A 2 -41.39 -75.64 -21.22
N PHE A 3 -41.72 -74.86 -22.25
CA PHE A 3 -40.85 -73.86 -22.86
C PHE A 3 -40.45 -72.84 -21.78
N ARG A 4 -39.14 -72.64 -21.56
CA ARG A 4 -38.62 -71.58 -20.68
C ARG A 4 -37.98 -70.48 -21.53
N PHE A 5 -38.51 -69.27 -21.37
CA PHE A 5 -37.98 -67.99 -21.81
C PHE A 5 -36.51 -67.80 -21.43
N LEU A 6 -35.69 -67.27 -22.34
CA LEU A 6 -34.45 -66.59 -22.02
C LEU A 6 -34.39 -65.27 -22.79
N LEU A 7 -34.64 -64.16 -22.08
CA LEU A 7 -34.46 -62.79 -22.56
C LEU A 7 -33.08 -62.32 -22.04
N ILE A 8 -32.14 -62.07 -22.94
CA ILE A 8 -30.82 -61.52 -22.60
C ILE A 8 -30.95 -59.99 -22.55
N ILE A 9 -30.79 -59.41 -21.36
CA ILE A 9 -30.68 -57.96 -21.15
C ILE A 9 -29.20 -57.59 -21.15
N LEU A 10 -28.80 -56.74 -22.10
CA LEU A 10 -27.48 -56.14 -22.19
C LEU A 10 -27.44 -54.91 -21.25
N LEU A 11 -26.74 -55.02 -20.12
CA LEU A 11 -26.48 -53.89 -19.21
C LEU A 11 -25.28 -53.08 -19.72
N VAL A 12 -25.55 -51.96 -20.37
CA VAL A 12 -24.57 -50.89 -20.62
C VAL A 12 -24.33 -50.16 -19.30
N ASN A 13 -23.19 -50.43 -18.65
CA ASN A 13 -22.69 -49.63 -17.54
C ASN A 13 -22.21 -48.28 -18.08
N CYS A 14 -23.09 -47.28 -18.09
CA CYS A 14 -22.73 -45.89 -18.33
C CYS A 14 -22.04 -45.35 -17.08
N GLN A 15 -20.69 -45.34 -17.05
CA GLN A 15 -19.97 -44.58 -16.04
C GLN A 15 -20.12 -43.09 -16.36
N LEU A 16 -20.85 -42.38 -15.51
CA LEU A 16 -20.87 -40.92 -15.50
C LEU A 16 -19.46 -40.42 -15.16
N LEU A 17 -18.73 -39.97 -16.18
CA LEU A 17 -17.54 -39.14 -15.98
C LEU A 17 -18.00 -37.79 -15.41
N PHE A 18 -17.99 -37.65 -14.09
CA PHE A 18 -18.01 -36.33 -13.47
C PHE A 18 -16.69 -35.65 -13.80
N SER A 19 -16.69 -34.65 -14.68
CA SER A 19 -15.59 -33.70 -14.77
C SER A 19 -15.50 -33.00 -13.41
N GLN A 20 -14.41 -33.23 -12.67
CA GLN A 20 -14.19 -32.57 -11.38
C GLN A 20 -13.96 -31.09 -11.64
N ASN A 21 -14.81 -30.24 -11.08
CA ASN A 21 -14.74 -28.80 -11.30
C ASN A 21 -13.63 -28.19 -10.41
N ILE A 22 -12.56 -27.71 -11.05
CA ILE A 22 -11.41 -27.08 -10.37
C ILE A 22 -11.60 -25.57 -10.13
N THR A 23 -12.69 -24.98 -10.61
CA THR A 23 -12.93 -23.54 -10.47
C THR A 23 -13.14 -23.13 -9.01
N GLY A 24 -12.80 -21.88 -8.70
CA GLY A 24 -12.84 -21.33 -7.36
C GLY A 24 -11.47 -20.82 -6.91
N SER A 25 -11.39 -20.47 -5.62
CA SER A 25 -10.15 -20.00 -5.02
C SER A 25 -9.48 -21.12 -4.26
N TRP A 26 -8.18 -21.27 -4.45
CA TRP A 26 -7.36 -22.32 -3.87
C TRP A 26 -6.23 -21.69 -3.07
N TYR A 27 -6.15 -22.04 -1.79
CA TYR A 27 -5.22 -21.45 -0.83
C TYR A 27 -4.18 -22.47 -0.40
N GLY A 28 -2.92 -22.05 -0.30
CA GLY A 28 -1.88 -22.84 0.35
C GLY A 28 -0.71 -21.97 0.78
N ASN A 29 0.19 -22.54 1.57
CA ASN A 29 1.42 -21.87 1.97
C ASN A 29 2.63 -22.57 1.37
N ILE A 30 3.64 -21.79 0.98
CA ILE A 30 5.00 -22.30 0.78
C ILE A 30 5.85 -21.93 1.99
N SER A 31 6.75 -22.83 2.39
CA SER A 31 7.68 -22.59 3.49
C SER A 31 9.04 -22.18 2.95
N LEU A 32 9.51 -20.98 3.30
CA LEU A 32 10.85 -20.49 2.98
C LEU A 32 11.61 -20.21 4.27
N GLN A 33 12.60 -21.05 4.58
CA GLN A 33 13.46 -20.92 5.77
C GLN A 33 12.65 -20.79 7.10
N GLY A 34 11.53 -21.51 7.19
CA GLY A 34 10.65 -21.50 8.37
C GLY A 34 9.61 -20.36 8.39
N THR A 35 9.58 -19.51 7.36
CA THR A 35 8.51 -18.51 7.16
C THR A 35 7.48 -19.05 6.17
N GLU A 36 6.22 -19.03 6.57
CA GLU A 36 5.10 -19.42 5.71
C GLU A 36 4.65 -18.25 4.83
N ILE A 37 4.67 -18.45 3.51
CA ILE A 37 4.23 -17.48 2.51
C ILE A 37 2.91 -17.97 1.92
N PRO A 38 1.77 -17.32 2.24
CA PRO A 38 0.48 -17.66 1.65
C PRO A 38 0.43 -17.32 0.16
N LEU A 39 -0.07 -18.25 -0.64
CA LEU A 39 -0.41 -18.08 -2.04
C LEU A 39 -1.87 -18.43 -2.26
N VAL A 40 -2.55 -17.63 -3.09
CA VAL A 40 -3.95 -17.86 -3.46
C VAL A 40 -4.05 -17.91 -4.97
N PHE A 41 -4.65 -18.97 -5.51
CA PHE A 41 -4.95 -19.07 -6.94
C PHE A 41 -6.45 -18.94 -7.16
N HIS A 42 -6.86 -18.00 -8.00
CA HIS A 42 -8.24 -17.79 -8.40
C HIS A 42 -8.45 -18.34 -9.80
N ILE A 43 -9.15 -19.48 -9.90
CA ILE A 43 -9.35 -20.21 -11.16
C ILE A 43 -10.80 -20.01 -11.62
N LYS A 44 -10.98 -19.55 -12.86
CA LYS A 44 -12.28 -19.31 -13.49
C LYS A 44 -12.40 -20.05 -14.81
N GLN A 45 -13.60 -20.53 -15.11
CA GLN A 45 -13.94 -21.02 -16.45
C GLN A 45 -14.17 -19.83 -17.38
N THR A 46 -13.52 -19.82 -18.54
CA THR A 46 -13.69 -18.82 -19.61
C THR A 46 -13.89 -19.54 -20.94
N GLY A 47 -15.15 -19.70 -21.34
CA GLY A 47 -15.53 -20.58 -22.47
C GLY A 47 -15.13 -22.03 -22.18
N ASP A 48 -14.39 -22.65 -23.09
CA ASP A 48 -13.87 -24.03 -22.94
C ASP A 48 -12.51 -24.09 -22.22
N SER A 49 -11.94 -22.94 -21.84
CA SER A 49 -10.62 -22.85 -21.20
C SER A 49 -10.69 -22.35 -19.77
N LEU A 50 -9.62 -22.58 -18.99
CA LEU A 50 -9.45 -22.02 -17.66
C LEU A 50 -8.58 -20.75 -17.72
N SER A 51 -8.97 -19.73 -16.96
CA SER A 51 -8.14 -18.56 -16.68
C SER A 51 -7.86 -18.49 -15.19
N SER A 52 -6.66 -18.04 -14.82
CA SER A 52 -6.30 -17.88 -13.40
C SER A 52 -5.48 -16.62 -13.14
N VAL A 53 -5.59 -16.14 -11.91
CA VAL A 53 -4.66 -15.18 -11.31
C VAL A 53 -4.14 -15.74 -9.99
N MET A 54 -3.01 -15.21 -9.53
CA MET A 54 -2.41 -15.56 -8.25
C MET A 54 -2.25 -14.31 -7.38
N ASP A 55 -2.54 -14.46 -6.08
CA ASP A 55 -2.20 -13.49 -5.06
C ASP A 55 -1.12 -14.06 -4.14
N SER A 56 -0.25 -13.18 -3.65
CA SER A 56 0.67 -13.42 -2.54
C SER A 56 0.41 -12.38 -1.45
N PRO A 57 -0.60 -12.62 -0.58
CA PRO A 57 -1.10 -11.59 0.33
C PRO A 57 -0.04 -11.03 1.29
N SER A 58 0.84 -11.89 1.82
CA SER A 58 1.91 -11.44 2.73
C SER A 58 2.97 -10.57 2.04
N GLN A 59 3.05 -10.66 0.71
CA GLN A 59 3.96 -9.88 -0.13
C GLN A 59 3.26 -8.70 -0.81
N GLY A 60 1.95 -8.51 -0.60
CA GLY A 60 1.17 -7.41 -1.17
C GLY A 60 1.04 -7.45 -2.69
N ALA A 61 1.24 -8.61 -3.31
CA ALA A 61 1.09 -8.79 -4.74
C ALA A 61 -0.26 -9.47 -5.02
N GLU A 62 -1.14 -8.79 -5.75
CA GLU A 62 -2.48 -9.28 -6.09
C GLU A 62 -2.65 -9.35 -7.61
N ASN A 63 -3.55 -10.23 -8.05
CA ASN A 63 -3.94 -10.42 -9.44
C ASN A 63 -2.78 -10.69 -10.40
N ILE A 64 -1.73 -11.39 -9.93
CA ILE A 64 -0.61 -11.79 -10.78
C ILE A 64 -1.14 -12.72 -11.88
N PRO A 65 -1.01 -12.37 -13.18
CA PRO A 65 -1.60 -13.17 -14.25
C PRO A 65 -0.98 -14.56 -14.35
N VAL A 66 -1.78 -15.61 -14.44
CA VAL A 66 -1.28 -16.95 -14.81
C VAL A 66 -1.37 -17.08 -16.33
N ALA A 67 -0.23 -17.15 -17.01
CA ALA A 67 -0.16 -17.20 -18.47
C ALA A 67 -0.83 -18.46 -19.05
N HIS A 68 -0.69 -19.59 -18.35
CA HIS A 68 -1.31 -20.85 -18.75
C HIS A 68 -1.88 -21.59 -17.54
N THR A 69 -3.16 -21.96 -17.63
CA THR A 69 -3.86 -22.81 -16.66
C THR A 69 -4.37 -24.05 -17.38
N PHE A 70 -3.86 -25.22 -17.00
CA PHE A 70 -4.31 -26.50 -17.54
C PHE A 70 -4.75 -27.42 -16.42
N PHE A 71 -5.86 -28.12 -16.63
CA PHE A 71 -6.34 -29.15 -15.71
C PHE A 71 -6.80 -30.37 -16.52
N GLU A 72 -5.99 -31.43 -16.46
CA GLU A 72 -6.26 -32.69 -17.16
C GLU A 72 -5.88 -33.87 -16.26
N GLN A 73 -6.64 -34.96 -16.30
CA GLN A 73 -6.34 -36.18 -15.53
C GLN A 73 -6.11 -35.93 -14.02
N ASN A 74 -6.90 -35.03 -13.42
CA ASN A 74 -6.78 -34.57 -12.04
C ASN A 74 -5.45 -33.88 -11.70
N GLU A 75 -4.73 -33.37 -12.69
CA GLU A 75 -3.47 -32.64 -12.49
C GLU A 75 -3.64 -31.18 -12.92
N LEU A 76 -3.45 -30.25 -11.98
CA LEU A 76 -3.45 -28.81 -12.22
C LEU A 76 -2.02 -28.36 -12.53
N SER A 77 -1.85 -27.63 -13.64
CA SER A 77 -0.61 -26.99 -14.04
C SER A 77 -0.83 -25.49 -14.27
N LEU A 78 -0.01 -24.66 -13.62
CA LEU A 78 -0.06 -23.19 -13.71
C LEU A 78 1.32 -22.66 -14.12
N GLN A 79 1.38 -21.74 -15.07
CA GLN A 79 2.63 -21.10 -15.50
C GLN A 79 2.59 -19.58 -15.31
N LEU A 80 3.60 -19.06 -14.61
CA LEU A 80 3.74 -17.64 -14.25
C LEU A 80 5.13 -17.14 -14.67
N PRO A 81 5.42 -17.03 -15.99
CA PRO A 81 6.75 -16.71 -16.50
C PRO A 81 7.29 -15.36 -15.99
N GLN A 82 6.41 -14.39 -15.75
CA GLN A 82 6.77 -13.04 -15.26
C GLN A 82 7.41 -13.03 -13.88
N ILE A 83 7.20 -14.06 -13.06
CA ILE A 83 7.86 -14.24 -11.77
C ILE A 83 8.76 -15.48 -11.75
N MET A 84 9.10 -16.01 -12.94
CA MET A 84 9.85 -17.26 -13.12
C MET A 84 9.29 -18.42 -12.28
N ALA A 85 7.95 -18.53 -12.22
CA ALA A 85 7.29 -19.54 -11.41
C ALA A 85 6.38 -20.49 -12.21
N ASN A 86 6.17 -21.67 -11.65
CA ASN A 86 5.19 -22.65 -12.10
C ASN A 86 4.66 -23.46 -10.93
N TYR A 87 3.45 -24.00 -11.07
CA TYR A 87 2.87 -24.95 -10.11
C TYR A 87 2.41 -26.19 -10.86
N LYS A 88 2.63 -27.36 -10.25
CA LYS A 88 2.10 -28.62 -10.73
C LYS A 88 1.64 -29.48 -9.56
N GLY A 89 0.37 -29.88 -9.53
CA GLY A 89 -0.19 -30.66 -8.42
C GLY A 89 -1.37 -31.54 -8.80
N LYS A 90 -1.61 -32.59 -8.03
CA LYS A 90 -2.70 -33.55 -8.25
C LYS A 90 -3.84 -33.32 -7.29
N LEU A 91 -5.06 -33.25 -7.82
CA LEU A 91 -6.29 -33.17 -7.04
C LEU A 91 -6.55 -34.52 -6.34
N LEU A 92 -6.61 -34.48 -5.01
CA LEU A 92 -6.80 -35.61 -4.12
C LEU A 92 -7.92 -35.27 -3.11
N GLY A 93 -9.17 -35.55 -3.48
CA GLY A 93 -10.31 -35.17 -2.65
C GLY A 93 -10.56 -33.67 -2.66
N ASP A 94 -10.32 -33.00 -1.52
CA ASP A 94 -10.52 -31.56 -1.30
C ASP A 94 -9.21 -30.73 -1.36
N SER A 95 -8.07 -31.38 -1.63
CA SER A 95 -6.77 -30.72 -1.80
C SER A 95 -6.16 -30.97 -3.17
N ILE A 96 -5.28 -30.06 -3.58
CA ILE A 96 -4.36 -30.26 -4.71
C ILE A 96 -2.96 -30.28 -4.11
N ASP A 97 -2.34 -31.44 -4.15
CA ASP A 97 -1.01 -31.65 -3.60
C ASP A 97 0.01 -31.44 -4.73
N GLY A 98 0.84 -30.41 -4.60
CA GLY A 98 1.74 -30.03 -5.68
C GLY A 98 3.05 -29.40 -5.26
N ILE A 99 3.84 -29.08 -6.28
CA ILE A 99 5.12 -28.39 -6.14
C ILE A 99 5.00 -27.04 -6.84
N PHE A 100 5.22 -25.98 -6.08
CA PHE A 100 5.45 -24.64 -6.60
C PHE A 100 6.95 -24.45 -6.83
N THR A 101 7.33 -24.10 -8.05
CA THR A 101 8.72 -23.81 -8.41
C THR A 101 8.84 -22.33 -8.71
N GLN A 102 9.81 -21.63 -8.12
CA GLN A 102 10.10 -20.22 -8.42
C GLN A 102 11.60 -19.98 -8.44
N GLY A 103 12.11 -19.38 -9.52
CA GLY A 103 13.54 -19.04 -9.64
C GLY A 103 14.48 -20.24 -9.48
N GLY A 104 14.02 -21.46 -9.80
CA GLY A 104 14.77 -22.71 -9.63
C GLY A 104 14.61 -23.39 -8.27
N LEU A 105 14.02 -22.72 -7.27
CA LEU A 105 13.67 -23.32 -5.98
C LEU A 105 12.35 -24.07 -6.06
N LYS A 106 12.22 -25.18 -5.33
CA LYS A 106 10.99 -25.99 -5.26
C LYS A 106 10.42 -25.96 -3.85
N PHE A 107 9.12 -25.71 -3.77
CA PHE A 107 8.36 -25.64 -2.54
C PHE A 107 7.20 -26.64 -2.61
N LEU A 108 7.00 -27.40 -1.55
CA LEU A 108 5.75 -28.13 -1.39
C LEU A 108 4.64 -27.09 -1.20
N LEU A 109 3.57 -27.22 -1.99
CA LEU A 109 2.39 -26.37 -1.88
C LEU A 109 1.17 -27.28 -1.97
N VAL A 110 0.52 -27.47 -0.83
CA VAL A 110 -0.78 -28.14 -0.77
C VAL A 110 -1.84 -27.05 -0.83
N LEU A 111 -2.59 -27.02 -1.92
CA LEU A 111 -3.71 -26.12 -2.08
C LEU A 111 -4.97 -26.76 -1.53
N LYS A 112 -5.77 -26.01 -0.78
CA LYS A 112 -7.11 -26.42 -0.37
C LYS A 112 -8.13 -25.47 -0.96
N GLN A 113 -9.29 -25.99 -1.31
CA GLN A 113 -10.38 -25.15 -1.79
C GLN A 113 -10.76 -24.20 -0.65
N ALA A 114 -10.81 -22.90 -0.94
CA ALA A 114 -11.20 -21.92 0.05
C ALA A 114 -12.67 -22.14 0.42
N GLU A 115 -12.94 -22.92 1.46
CA GLU A 115 -14.19 -22.75 2.20
C GLU A 115 -14.21 -21.30 2.68
N ASN A 116 -15.25 -20.56 2.30
CA ASN A 116 -15.56 -19.22 2.79
C ASN A 116 -15.35 -19.14 4.32
N LYS A 117 -14.18 -18.68 4.79
CA LYS A 117 -13.91 -18.15 6.15
C LYS A 117 -12.46 -17.74 6.34
N SER A 118 -12.18 -16.56 5.82
CA SER A 118 -11.46 -15.54 6.59
C SER A 118 -11.85 -14.19 6.00
N SER A 119 -13.11 -13.77 6.20
CA SER A 119 -13.35 -12.33 6.23
C SER A 119 -12.56 -11.85 7.43
N HIS A 120 -11.34 -11.35 7.20
CA HIS A 120 -10.57 -10.78 8.29
C HIS A 120 -11.49 -9.79 9.02
N LYS A 121 -11.67 -9.97 10.33
CA LYS A 121 -12.61 -9.11 11.04
C LYS A 121 -12.01 -7.70 11.01
N ARG A 122 -12.80 -6.76 10.51
CA ARG A 122 -12.52 -5.33 10.53
C ARG A 122 -13.54 -4.66 11.45
N PRO A 123 -13.45 -4.87 12.78
CA PRO A 123 -14.49 -4.44 13.73
C PRO A 123 -14.68 -2.91 13.75
N GLN A 124 -13.67 -2.16 13.31
CA GLN A 124 -13.72 -0.70 13.22
C GLN A 124 -14.31 -0.18 11.91
N GLU A 125 -14.51 -1.03 10.89
CA GLU A 125 -15.10 -0.58 9.63
C GLU A 125 -16.55 -0.13 9.88
N PRO A 126 -16.85 1.16 9.68
CA PRO A 126 -18.16 1.71 10.00
C PRO A 126 -19.21 1.15 9.04
N LYS A 127 -20.39 0.86 9.59
CA LYS A 127 -21.54 0.34 8.82
C LYS A 127 -22.70 1.33 8.87
N PRO A 128 -23.47 1.46 7.77
CA PRO A 128 -24.69 2.25 7.78
C PRO A 128 -25.75 1.62 8.73
N PRO A 129 -26.70 2.43 9.25
CA PRO A 129 -26.84 3.87 9.03
C PRO A 129 -25.81 4.69 9.81
N TYR A 130 -25.21 5.69 9.15
CA TYR A 130 -24.24 6.59 9.78
C TYR A 130 -24.93 7.71 10.57
N ASN A 131 -24.32 8.14 11.69
CA ASN A 131 -24.79 9.28 12.48
C ASN A 131 -24.21 10.63 12.02
N TYR A 132 -23.79 10.70 10.75
CA TYR A 132 -23.25 11.87 10.08
C TYR A 132 -23.81 11.95 8.66
N HIS A 133 -23.53 13.03 7.94
CA HIS A 133 -23.81 13.14 6.51
C HIS A 133 -22.60 12.69 5.71
N ALA A 134 -22.84 11.98 4.61
CA ALA A 134 -21.84 11.62 3.62
C ALA A 134 -22.35 12.07 2.26
N GLU A 135 -21.58 12.91 1.57
CA GLU A 135 -21.89 13.47 0.26
C GLU A 135 -20.80 13.05 -0.73
N GLU A 136 -21.20 12.47 -1.86
CA GLU A 136 -20.30 12.25 -2.98
C GLU A 136 -19.95 13.59 -3.64
N VAL A 137 -18.67 13.82 -3.87
CA VAL A 137 -18.16 15.07 -4.46
C VAL A 137 -17.26 14.79 -5.65
N ILE A 138 -17.29 15.72 -6.59
CA ILE A 138 -16.40 15.75 -7.75
C ILE A 138 -15.63 17.07 -7.74
N ILE A 139 -14.31 16.98 -7.89
CA ILE A 139 -13.40 18.13 -7.86
C ILE A 139 -12.60 18.14 -9.16
N GLN A 140 -12.54 19.30 -9.81
CA GLN A 140 -11.82 19.46 -11.07
C GLN A 140 -10.45 20.09 -10.81
N ASN A 141 -9.39 19.42 -11.23
CA ASN A 141 -8.08 20.01 -11.39
C ASN A 141 -7.87 20.33 -12.87
N HIS A 142 -8.15 21.57 -13.24
CA HIS A 142 -8.07 22.03 -14.62
C HIS A 142 -6.64 22.09 -15.16
N THR A 143 -5.65 22.31 -14.30
CA THR A 143 -4.23 22.38 -14.71
C THR A 143 -3.77 21.07 -15.34
N ASP A 144 -4.12 19.95 -14.73
CA ASP A 144 -3.72 18.62 -15.21
C ASP A 144 -4.83 17.85 -15.95
N SER A 145 -5.99 18.50 -16.15
CA SER A 145 -7.19 17.88 -16.72
C SER A 145 -7.62 16.61 -15.96
N VAL A 146 -7.57 16.67 -14.64
CA VAL A 146 -7.95 15.57 -13.74
C VAL A 146 -9.30 15.87 -13.12
N THR A 147 -10.14 14.85 -13.04
CA THR A 147 -11.38 14.86 -12.27
C THR A 147 -11.19 13.92 -11.09
N LEU A 148 -11.27 14.46 -9.88
CA LEU A 148 -11.13 13.70 -8.64
C LEU A 148 -12.52 13.39 -8.08
N ALA A 149 -12.76 12.13 -7.77
CA ALA A 149 -13.95 11.70 -7.03
C ALA A 149 -13.63 11.57 -5.54
N GLY A 150 -14.62 11.80 -4.69
CA GLY A 150 -14.44 11.66 -3.26
C GLY A 150 -15.72 11.69 -2.46
N THR A 151 -15.58 11.59 -1.14
CA THR A 151 -16.69 11.68 -0.19
C THR A 151 -16.37 12.74 0.85
N LEU A 152 -17.26 13.73 0.99
CA LEU A 152 -17.26 14.69 2.08
C LEU A 152 -18.17 14.18 3.22
N THR A 153 -17.56 13.85 4.35
CA THR A 153 -18.25 13.43 5.57
C THR A 153 -18.37 14.62 6.52
N THR A 154 -19.57 14.92 7.02
CA THR A 154 -19.80 16.06 7.93
C THR A 154 -20.66 15.69 9.14
N PRO A 155 -20.37 16.27 10.33
CA PRO A 155 -21.17 16.02 11.53
C PRO A 155 -22.61 16.51 11.39
N ARG A 156 -23.56 15.77 11.96
CA ARG A 156 -24.95 16.21 12.10
C ARG A 156 -25.06 17.39 13.08
N ASN A 157 -26.01 18.28 12.82
CA ASN A 157 -26.43 19.36 13.72
C ASN A 157 -25.30 20.33 14.16
N LYS A 158 -24.22 20.44 13.37
CA LYS A 158 -23.17 21.44 13.57
C LYS A 158 -23.05 22.32 12.32
N LYS A 159 -22.91 23.63 12.51
CA LYS A 159 -22.72 24.59 11.41
C LYS A 159 -21.26 24.99 11.20
N ASN A 160 -20.50 25.14 12.29
CA ASN A 160 -19.11 25.56 12.25
C ASN A 160 -18.23 24.45 12.86
N PHE A 161 -17.48 23.75 12.02
CA PHE A 161 -16.57 22.68 12.42
C PHE A 161 -15.32 22.68 11.54
N PRO A 162 -14.17 22.18 12.05
CA PRO A 162 -13.00 21.93 11.21
C PRO A 162 -13.29 20.86 10.17
N VAL A 163 -12.70 20.98 8.98
CA VAL A 163 -12.71 19.94 7.95
C VAL A 163 -11.29 19.53 7.64
N VAL A 164 -11.02 18.23 7.60
CA VAL A 164 -9.70 17.66 7.31
C VAL A 164 -9.74 16.94 5.96
N ILE A 165 -8.78 17.23 5.09
CA ILE A 165 -8.55 16.44 3.88
C ILE A 165 -7.52 15.35 4.22
N LEU A 166 -7.87 14.08 3.98
CA LEU A 166 -6.93 12.97 4.13
C LEU A 166 -6.13 12.79 2.83
N ILE A 167 -4.81 12.65 2.96
CA ILE A 167 -3.89 12.49 1.83
C ILE A 167 -3.20 11.13 1.99
N SER A 168 -3.34 10.28 0.98
CA SER A 168 -2.75 8.95 0.91
C SER A 168 -1.22 8.99 0.87
N GLY A 169 -0.61 7.84 1.19
CA GLY A 169 0.83 7.63 1.03
C GLY A 169 1.21 7.31 -0.42
N SER A 170 2.39 6.72 -0.60
CA SER A 170 2.87 6.34 -1.92
C SER A 170 2.04 5.22 -2.55
N GLY A 171 1.92 5.27 -3.88
CA GLY A 171 1.05 4.39 -4.65
C GLY A 171 -0.29 5.05 -4.96
N THR A 172 -1.18 4.29 -5.59
CA THR A 172 -2.50 4.75 -5.99
C THR A 172 -3.54 4.06 -5.14
N THR A 173 -4.35 4.82 -4.38
CA THR A 173 -5.34 4.26 -3.46
C THR A 173 -6.73 4.86 -3.69
N ASN A 174 -7.77 4.10 -3.30
CA ASN A 174 -9.13 4.66 -3.22
C ASN A 174 -9.26 5.60 -2.01
N ARG A 175 -10.37 6.34 -1.94
CA ARG A 175 -10.66 7.28 -0.84
C ARG A 175 -10.69 6.67 0.56
N ASP A 176 -10.80 5.35 0.68
CA ASP A 176 -10.81 4.65 1.96
C ASP A 176 -9.40 4.31 2.45
N GLY A 177 -8.37 4.58 1.63
CA GLY A 177 -6.97 4.26 1.92
C GLY A 177 -6.74 2.76 2.00
N GLU A 178 -7.46 1.99 1.18
CA GLU A 178 -7.56 0.55 1.35
C GLU A 178 -6.22 -0.19 1.19
N MET A 179 -5.88 -1.01 2.18
CA MET A 179 -4.65 -1.81 2.19
C MET A 179 -4.85 -3.08 3.02
N MET A 180 -4.58 -4.26 2.45
CA MET A 180 -4.72 -5.56 3.14
C MET A 180 -6.09 -5.75 3.82
N GLY A 181 -7.15 -5.28 3.16
CA GLY A 181 -8.52 -5.30 3.66
C GLY A 181 -8.82 -4.32 4.80
N HIS A 182 -7.91 -3.40 5.13
CA HIS A 182 -8.16 -2.30 6.05
C HIS A 182 -8.57 -1.04 5.31
N LYS A 183 -9.47 -0.24 5.90
CA LYS A 183 -9.94 1.05 5.37
C LYS A 183 -9.66 2.19 6.36
N PRO A 184 -8.39 2.52 6.61
CA PRO A 184 -7.99 3.47 7.65
C PRO A 184 -8.63 4.85 7.48
N PHE A 185 -8.76 5.36 6.26
CA PHE A 185 -9.31 6.69 6.04
C PHE A 185 -10.82 6.74 6.30
N LEU A 186 -11.53 5.62 6.05
CA LEU A 186 -12.93 5.47 6.43
C LEU A 186 -13.12 5.45 7.95
N VAL A 187 -12.25 4.74 8.67
CA VAL A 187 -12.27 4.70 10.15
C VAL A 187 -11.97 6.08 10.75
N ILE A 188 -10.99 6.81 10.20
CA ILE A 188 -10.68 8.19 10.61
C ILE A 188 -11.91 9.08 10.37
N ALA A 189 -12.53 9.00 9.19
CA ALA A 189 -13.70 9.82 8.85
C ALA A 189 -14.90 9.56 9.78
N ASP A 190 -15.22 8.30 10.09
CA ASP A 190 -16.30 7.98 11.03
C ASP A 190 -16.01 8.55 12.43
N ASN A 191 -14.79 8.33 12.96
CA ASN A 191 -14.41 8.82 14.28
C ASN A 191 -14.48 10.36 14.37
N PHE A 192 -13.93 11.04 13.36
CA PHE A 192 -13.87 12.49 13.29
C PHE A 192 -15.28 13.09 13.16
N ALA A 193 -16.11 12.54 12.29
CA ALA A 193 -17.48 13.02 12.09
C ALA A 193 -18.32 12.90 13.36
N ARG A 194 -18.19 11.78 14.10
CA ARG A 194 -18.87 11.61 15.40
C ARG A 194 -18.41 12.62 16.46
N LYS A 195 -17.17 13.10 16.38
CA LYS A 195 -16.61 14.11 17.28
C LYS A 195 -16.81 15.55 16.82
N GLY A 196 -17.43 15.76 15.66
CA GLY A 196 -17.70 17.10 15.14
C GLY A 196 -16.60 17.69 14.27
N ILE A 197 -15.87 16.84 13.56
CA ILE A 197 -14.86 17.21 12.56
C ILE A 197 -15.32 16.65 11.22
N GLY A 198 -15.39 17.48 10.18
CA GLY A 198 -15.66 17.01 8.82
C GLY A 198 -14.42 16.38 8.19
N VAL A 199 -14.59 15.45 7.26
CA VAL A 199 -13.48 14.80 6.56
C VAL A 199 -13.79 14.70 5.07
N LEU A 200 -12.88 15.22 4.24
CA LEU A 200 -12.89 14.98 2.80
C LEU A 200 -11.87 13.88 2.48
N ARG A 201 -12.32 12.86 1.76
CA ARG A 201 -11.49 11.76 1.26
C ARG A 201 -11.64 11.68 -0.24
N LEU A 202 -10.54 11.43 -0.95
CA LEU A 202 -10.48 11.46 -2.40
C LEU A 202 -9.92 10.14 -2.93
N ASP A 203 -10.44 9.67 -4.04
CA ASP A 203 -9.76 8.63 -4.82
C ASP A 203 -8.55 9.31 -5.49
N ASP A 204 -7.37 8.69 -5.39
CA ASP A 204 -6.19 9.18 -6.09
C ASP A 204 -6.37 9.14 -7.61
N ARG A 205 -5.50 9.82 -8.37
CA ARG A 205 -5.53 9.77 -9.84
C ARG A 205 -5.54 8.32 -10.34
N GLY A 206 -6.52 7.96 -11.16
CA GLY A 206 -6.66 6.62 -11.71
C GLY A 206 -7.17 5.55 -10.74
N ALA A 207 -7.53 5.92 -9.49
CA ALA A 207 -8.21 5.06 -8.55
C ALA A 207 -9.72 5.35 -8.53
N GLY A 208 -10.51 4.33 -8.15
CA GLY A 208 -11.95 4.49 -7.94
C GLY A 208 -12.62 5.17 -9.14
N ASN A 209 -13.24 6.32 -8.89
CA ASN A 209 -13.91 7.12 -9.92
C ASN A 209 -13.11 8.35 -10.37
N SER A 210 -11.86 8.49 -9.94
CA SER A 210 -10.97 9.58 -10.37
C SER A 210 -10.32 9.27 -11.72
N THR A 211 -10.22 10.28 -12.59
CA THR A 211 -9.51 10.14 -13.86
C THR A 211 -8.00 10.22 -13.65
N LEU A 212 -7.22 9.64 -14.57
CA LEU A 212 -5.76 9.64 -14.50
C LEU A 212 -5.14 11.02 -14.89
N GLY A 213 -5.86 11.81 -15.69
CA GLY A 213 -5.35 13.07 -16.26
C GLY A 213 -4.43 12.88 -17.47
N ARG A 214 -3.80 13.98 -17.90
CA ARG A 214 -2.82 13.97 -19.00
C ARG A 214 -1.41 13.68 -18.48
N ASN A 215 -0.53 13.24 -19.38
CA ASN A 215 0.91 13.05 -19.14
C ASN A 215 1.22 12.19 -17.91
N TRP A 216 0.52 11.07 -17.76
CA TRP A 216 0.61 10.23 -16.57
C TRP A 216 2.03 9.71 -16.29
N GLN A 217 2.85 9.57 -17.33
CA GLN A 217 4.26 9.17 -17.23
C GLN A 217 5.15 10.21 -16.53
N SER A 218 4.72 11.47 -16.48
CA SER A 218 5.46 12.58 -15.85
C SER A 218 4.87 13.04 -14.51
N ILE A 219 3.87 12.32 -13.97
CA ILE A 219 3.27 12.66 -12.69
C ILE A 219 4.32 12.56 -11.58
N THR A 220 4.29 13.51 -10.66
CA THR A 220 5.13 13.56 -9.45
C THR A 220 4.30 13.99 -8.25
N SER A 221 4.91 13.98 -7.06
CA SER A 221 4.27 14.47 -5.83
C SER A 221 3.80 15.93 -5.93
N GLU A 222 4.37 16.74 -6.84
CA GLU A 222 3.89 18.10 -7.11
C GLU A 222 2.50 18.14 -7.74
N ASN A 223 2.20 17.18 -8.62
CA ASN A 223 0.87 17.06 -9.23
C ASN A 223 -0.17 16.68 -8.19
N PHE A 224 0.17 15.75 -7.29
CA PHE A 224 -0.68 15.38 -6.16
C PHE A 224 -0.90 16.55 -5.19
N ALA A 225 0.11 17.40 -4.96
CA ALA A 225 -0.08 18.64 -4.21
C ALA A 225 -1.05 19.61 -4.92
N GLY A 226 -1.03 19.66 -6.26
CA GLY A 226 -2.01 20.40 -7.05
C GLY A 226 -3.45 19.92 -6.81
N ASP A 227 -3.65 18.60 -6.84
CA ASP A 227 -4.96 17.97 -6.58
C ASP A 227 -5.52 18.33 -5.20
N ILE A 228 -4.68 18.18 -4.17
CA ILE A 228 -5.08 18.51 -2.80
C ILE A 228 -5.31 20.02 -2.66
N SER A 229 -4.56 20.87 -3.35
CA SER A 229 -4.81 22.31 -3.35
C SER A 229 -6.18 22.65 -3.95
N GLU A 230 -6.60 21.98 -5.03
CA GLU A 230 -7.94 22.16 -5.58
C GLU A 230 -9.03 21.62 -4.66
N ALA A 231 -8.75 20.54 -3.92
CA ALA A 231 -9.66 20.06 -2.88
C ALA A 231 -9.84 21.06 -1.73
N VAL A 232 -8.77 21.76 -1.34
CA VAL A 232 -8.84 22.87 -0.36
C VAL A 232 -9.70 24.02 -0.92
N ASN A 233 -9.50 24.41 -2.18
CA ASN A 233 -10.27 25.47 -2.83
C ASN A 233 -11.75 25.11 -2.93
N PHE A 234 -12.06 23.87 -3.29
CA PHE A 234 -13.42 23.35 -3.32
C PHE A 234 -14.14 23.47 -1.97
N LEU A 235 -13.48 23.04 -0.87
CA LEU A 235 -14.04 23.18 0.47
C LEU A 235 -14.21 24.66 0.86
N HIS A 236 -13.24 25.50 0.51
CA HIS A 236 -13.33 26.94 0.80
C HIS A 236 -14.53 27.58 0.08
N ASN A 237 -14.75 27.24 -1.19
CA ASN A 237 -15.88 27.71 -2.00
C ASN A 237 -17.24 27.18 -1.50
N LYS A 238 -17.26 25.98 -0.88
CA LYS A 238 -18.43 25.46 -0.14
C LYS A 238 -18.68 26.18 1.20
N GLY A 239 -17.81 27.12 1.60
CA GLY A 239 -17.96 27.95 2.80
C GLY A 239 -17.16 27.48 4.01
N PHE A 240 -16.38 26.39 3.91
CA PHE A 240 -15.54 25.94 5.03
C PHE A 240 -14.34 26.88 5.23
N GLN A 241 -14.15 27.37 6.46
CA GLN A 241 -13.08 28.32 6.80
C GLN A 241 -11.92 27.68 7.59
N ASN A 242 -12.20 26.59 8.32
CA ASN A 242 -11.20 25.90 9.13
C ASN A 242 -10.81 24.57 8.49
N ILE A 243 -10.06 24.65 7.39
CA ILE A 243 -9.62 23.50 6.59
C ILE A 243 -8.23 23.10 7.04
N GLY A 244 -8.02 21.81 7.32
CA GLY A 244 -6.71 21.24 7.60
C GLY A 244 -6.40 20.06 6.69
N LEU A 245 -5.15 19.62 6.72
CA LEU A 245 -4.66 18.46 5.97
C LEU A 245 -4.18 17.38 6.95
N ALA A 246 -4.41 16.12 6.66
CA ALA A 246 -3.76 15.01 7.36
C ALA A 246 -3.17 14.06 6.33
N GLY A 247 -1.84 14.05 6.24
CA GLY A 247 -1.12 13.26 5.24
C GLY A 247 -0.42 12.06 5.84
N HIS A 248 -0.67 10.87 5.29
CA HIS A 248 0.01 9.63 5.65
C HIS A 248 1.24 9.41 4.77
N SER A 249 2.39 9.07 5.35
CA SER A 249 3.61 8.75 4.61
C SER A 249 3.96 9.85 3.58
N GLU A 250 4.00 9.57 2.28
CA GLU A 250 4.17 10.59 1.23
C GLU A 250 3.11 11.71 1.26
N GLY A 251 1.86 11.42 1.64
CA GLY A 251 0.84 12.44 1.88
C GLY A 251 1.28 13.49 2.90
N GLY A 252 2.13 13.10 3.85
CA GLY A 252 2.77 14.00 4.81
C GLY A 252 3.92 14.83 4.23
N ILE A 253 4.53 14.41 3.11
CA ILE A 253 5.41 15.25 2.28
C ILE A 253 4.58 16.24 1.46
N ILE A 254 3.44 15.80 0.92
CA ILE A 254 2.53 16.58 0.08
C ILE A 254 1.86 17.71 0.87
N ALA A 255 1.39 17.46 2.10
CA ALA A 255 0.70 18.48 2.90
C ALA A 255 1.50 19.80 3.05
N PRO A 256 2.80 19.79 3.44
CA PRO A 256 3.63 20.99 3.44
C PRO A 256 3.82 21.66 2.07
N MET A 257 3.81 20.89 0.96
CA MET A 257 3.83 21.47 -0.40
C MET A 257 2.58 22.31 -0.67
N VAL A 258 1.41 21.80 -0.26
CA VAL A 258 0.12 22.49 -0.40
C VAL A 258 0.10 23.74 0.47
N VAL A 259 0.48 23.63 1.75
CA VAL A 259 0.49 24.75 2.71
C VAL A 259 1.34 25.92 2.20
N ALA A 260 2.46 25.64 1.54
CA ALA A 260 3.33 26.67 1.00
C ALA A 260 2.69 27.51 -0.13
N LYS A 261 1.66 26.99 -0.80
CA LYS A 261 1.00 27.65 -1.95
C LYS A 261 -0.47 27.99 -1.68
N ASN A 262 -1.10 27.41 -0.66
CA ASN A 262 -2.52 27.57 -0.37
C ASN A 262 -2.78 28.09 1.06
N LYS A 263 -3.10 29.39 1.16
CA LYS A 263 -3.38 30.10 2.42
C LYS A 263 -4.68 29.69 3.14
N HIS A 264 -5.52 28.89 2.48
CA HIS A 264 -6.78 28.42 3.07
C HIS A 264 -6.56 27.25 4.04
N VAL A 265 -5.39 26.59 4.01
CA VAL A 265 -5.02 25.58 4.99
C VAL A 265 -4.66 26.23 6.33
N LYS A 266 -5.31 25.79 7.41
CA LYS A 266 -5.22 26.37 8.76
C LYS A 266 -4.42 25.55 9.75
N PHE A 267 -4.27 24.24 9.51
CA PHE A 267 -3.47 23.33 10.33
C PHE A 267 -3.12 22.07 9.51
N MET A 268 -2.14 21.29 9.95
CA MET A 268 -1.85 19.99 9.34
C MET A 268 -1.45 18.92 10.36
N ILE A 269 -1.73 17.66 10.03
CA ILE A 269 -1.27 16.47 10.72
C ILE A 269 -0.33 15.71 9.78
N LEU A 270 0.88 15.45 10.25
CA LEU A 270 1.89 14.62 9.59
C LEU A 270 1.84 13.23 10.22
N MET A 271 1.29 12.25 9.51
CA MET A 271 1.13 10.88 9.98
C MET A 271 2.21 10.00 9.35
N ALA A 272 3.22 9.60 10.12
CA ALA A 272 4.35 8.81 9.62
C ALA A 272 5.04 9.47 8.41
N ALA A 273 5.11 10.80 8.39
CA ALA A 273 5.61 11.57 7.27
C ALA A 273 7.14 11.63 7.28
N PRO A 274 7.86 11.16 6.25
CA PRO A 274 9.31 11.26 6.23
C PRO A 274 9.74 12.73 6.07
N ALA A 275 10.67 13.15 6.92
CA ALA A 275 11.25 14.48 6.95
C ALA A 275 12.76 14.49 6.76
N ALA A 276 13.43 13.40 7.15
CA ALA A 276 14.85 13.18 6.91
C ALA A 276 15.17 13.04 5.40
N ASP A 277 16.46 12.96 5.07
CA ASP A 277 16.88 12.70 3.69
C ASP A 277 16.33 11.35 3.20
N MET A 278 15.67 11.34 2.05
CA MET A 278 14.96 10.15 1.57
C MET A 278 15.88 8.95 1.32
N LEU A 279 17.15 9.16 0.95
CA LEU A 279 18.11 8.06 0.82
C LEU A 279 18.39 7.41 2.18
N GLU A 280 18.53 8.23 3.23
CA GLU A 280 18.75 7.75 4.59
C GLU A 280 17.52 7.05 5.16
N VAL A 281 16.31 7.56 4.88
CA VAL A 281 15.04 6.93 5.26
C VAL A 281 14.94 5.54 4.61
N LEU A 282 15.11 5.44 3.28
CA LEU A 282 15.01 4.17 2.56
C LEU A 282 16.07 3.15 3.00
N LYS A 283 17.29 3.62 3.25
CA LYS A 283 18.37 2.79 3.78
C LYS A 283 18.03 2.24 5.18
N THR A 284 17.55 3.11 6.07
CA THR A 284 17.18 2.76 7.45
C THR A 284 16.00 1.80 7.46
N GLN A 285 14.98 2.06 6.63
CA GLN A 285 13.84 1.18 6.41
C GLN A 285 14.29 -0.23 6.00
N ASN A 286 15.16 -0.33 4.98
CA ASN A 286 15.63 -1.62 4.49
C ASN A 286 16.42 -2.39 5.56
N ALA A 287 17.30 -1.70 6.29
CA ALA A 287 18.07 -2.29 7.38
C ALA A 287 17.17 -2.85 8.49
N ARG A 288 16.17 -2.06 8.93
CA ARG A 288 15.26 -2.43 10.02
C ARG A 288 14.34 -3.59 9.63
N ILE A 289 13.81 -3.58 8.41
CA ILE A 289 12.98 -4.68 7.88
C ILE A 289 13.80 -5.97 7.77
N ALA A 290 15.04 -5.89 7.26
CA ALA A 290 15.93 -7.04 7.15
C ALA A 290 16.24 -7.64 8.53
N ALA A 291 16.60 -6.80 9.51
CA ALA A 291 16.88 -7.24 10.87
C ALA A 291 15.65 -7.83 11.57
N ALA A 292 14.49 -7.17 11.44
CA ALA A 292 13.23 -7.65 12.03
C ALA A 292 12.74 -8.97 11.39
N SER A 293 13.13 -9.24 10.14
CA SER A 293 12.89 -10.52 9.46
C SER A 293 13.85 -11.64 9.92
N GLY A 294 14.73 -11.39 10.89
CA GLY A 294 15.65 -12.39 11.43
C GLY A 294 16.89 -12.65 10.56
N LEU A 295 17.19 -11.76 9.60
CA LEU A 295 18.39 -11.88 8.78
C LEU A 295 19.65 -11.60 9.61
N SER A 296 20.76 -12.28 9.28
CA SER A 296 22.05 -12.06 9.92
C SER A 296 22.60 -10.67 9.59
N ASP A 297 23.50 -10.14 10.45
CA ASP A 297 24.13 -8.83 10.24
C ASP A 297 24.77 -8.69 8.86
N SER A 298 25.41 -9.76 8.35
CA SER A 298 25.99 -9.77 7.01
C SER A 298 24.93 -9.58 5.92
N LEU A 299 23.76 -10.21 6.05
CA LEU A 299 22.66 -10.06 5.09
C LEU A 299 22.00 -8.68 5.21
N VAL A 300 21.92 -8.11 6.41
CA VAL A 300 21.48 -6.73 6.62
C VAL A 300 22.42 -5.75 5.93
N GLN A 301 23.74 -5.91 6.07
CA GLN A 301 24.73 -5.07 5.37
C GLN A 301 24.62 -5.21 3.85
N ASN A 302 24.36 -6.43 3.35
CA ASN A 302 24.11 -6.63 1.92
C ASN A 302 22.86 -5.89 1.44
N ALA A 303 21.76 -5.95 2.20
CA ALA A 303 20.52 -5.22 1.88
C ALA A 303 20.75 -3.70 1.86
N ILE A 304 21.54 -3.17 2.81
CA ILE A 304 21.95 -1.76 2.84
C ILE A 304 22.76 -1.40 1.59
N ALA A 305 23.75 -2.21 1.22
CA ALA A 305 24.58 -1.97 0.04
C ALA A 305 23.77 -2.01 -1.26
N MET A 306 22.86 -2.99 -1.41
CA MET A 306 21.95 -3.08 -2.56
C MET A 306 21.01 -1.88 -2.64
N ASN A 307 20.41 -1.47 -1.52
CA ASN A 307 19.54 -0.30 -1.47
C ASN A 307 20.30 1.00 -1.80
N THR A 308 21.54 1.13 -1.30
CA THR A 308 22.42 2.26 -1.59
C THR A 308 22.73 2.31 -3.09
N LEU A 309 23.13 1.18 -3.68
CA LEU A 309 23.39 1.07 -5.11
C LEU A 309 22.17 1.43 -5.95
N LEU A 310 21.00 0.91 -5.61
CA LEU A 310 19.74 1.20 -6.29
C LEU A 310 19.44 2.70 -6.30
N ASN A 311 19.30 3.29 -5.11
CA ASN A 311 18.76 4.63 -4.97
C ASN A 311 19.75 5.71 -5.41
N HIS A 312 21.04 5.54 -5.10
CA HIS A 312 22.06 6.47 -5.58
C HIS A 312 22.20 6.42 -7.09
N THR A 313 22.11 5.23 -7.72
CA THR A 313 22.17 5.14 -9.18
C THR A 313 20.98 5.81 -9.83
N ILE A 314 19.78 5.62 -9.29
CA ILE A 314 18.58 6.30 -9.80
C ILE A 314 18.72 7.83 -9.70
N LEU A 315 19.23 8.34 -8.57
CA LEU A 315 19.28 9.77 -8.31
C LEU A 315 20.45 10.47 -9.02
N TYR A 316 21.62 9.82 -9.08
CA TYR A 316 22.87 10.44 -9.52
C TYR A 316 23.46 9.84 -10.80
N GLY A 317 22.94 8.71 -11.27
CA GLY A 317 23.42 8.04 -12.48
C GLY A 317 22.98 8.71 -13.79
N GLY A 318 22.17 9.76 -13.73
CA GLY A 318 21.70 10.49 -14.91
C GLY A 318 20.49 9.85 -15.61
N ASN A 319 20.18 10.36 -16.80
CA ASN A 319 18.90 10.07 -17.47
C ASN A 319 18.95 8.88 -18.44
N SER A 320 20.12 8.47 -18.94
CA SER A 320 20.24 7.30 -19.84
C SER A 320 20.64 6.04 -19.07
N ARG A 321 20.24 4.88 -19.60
CA ARG A 321 20.64 3.56 -19.08
C ARG A 321 22.15 3.43 -18.99
N GLU A 322 22.87 3.84 -20.03
CA GLU A 322 24.33 3.76 -20.09
C GLU A 322 25.02 4.59 -19.00
N ALA A 323 24.48 5.77 -18.68
CA ALA A 323 25.01 6.62 -17.63
C ALA A 323 24.75 6.00 -16.24
N ARG A 324 23.54 5.45 -16.02
CA ARG A 324 23.19 4.72 -14.80
C ARG A 324 24.04 3.47 -14.62
N ASP A 325 24.25 2.69 -15.68
CA ASP A 325 25.13 1.52 -15.65
C ASP A 325 26.57 1.86 -15.28
N LYS A 326 27.13 2.93 -15.85
CA LYS A 326 28.49 3.41 -15.50
C LYS A 326 28.56 3.86 -14.04
N TYR A 327 27.59 4.64 -13.58
CA TYR A 327 27.52 5.08 -12.19
C TYR A 327 27.38 3.90 -11.24
N PHE A 328 26.51 2.95 -11.55
CA PHE A 328 26.31 1.72 -10.78
C PHE A 328 27.61 0.95 -10.59
N GLU A 329 28.36 0.68 -11.66
CA GLU A 329 29.63 -0.04 -11.54
C GLU A 329 30.65 0.73 -10.71
N ALA A 330 30.77 2.04 -10.92
CA ALA A 330 31.70 2.88 -10.18
C ALA A 330 31.36 2.91 -8.68
N LEU A 331 30.07 3.05 -8.34
CA LEU A 331 29.62 3.03 -6.94
C LEU A 331 29.81 1.65 -6.32
N ARG A 332 29.49 0.57 -7.05
CA ARG A 332 29.68 -0.82 -6.58
C ARG A 332 31.14 -1.11 -6.25
N GLN A 333 32.06 -0.70 -7.13
CA GLN A 333 33.50 -0.80 -6.88
C GLN A 333 33.93 0.05 -5.68
N LYS A 334 33.44 1.29 -5.58
CA LYS A 334 33.74 2.18 -4.44
C LYS A 334 33.27 1.59 -3.10
N LEU A 335 32.15 0.87 -3.09
CA LEU A 335 31.61 0.19 -1.91
C LEU A 335 32.28 -1.16 -1.62
N ASN A 336 33.21 -1.63 -2.48
CA ASN A 336 33.76 -2.99 -2.44
C ASN A 336 32.67 -4.08 -2.36
N PHE A 337 31.53 -3.86 -3.04
CA PHE A 337 30.39 -4.76 -2.97
C PHE A 337 30.44 -5.79 -4.11
N SER A 338 30.59 -7.06 -3.73
CA SER A 338 30.53 -8.19 -4.66
C SER A 338 29.15 -8.81 -4.64
N MET A 339 28.62 -9.14 -5.82
CA MET A 339 27.34 -9.82 -5.96
C MET A 339 27.33 -10.71 -7.22
N PRO A 340 26.55 -11.80 -7.23
CA PRO A 340 26.37 -12.65 -8.41
C PRO A 340 25.84 -11.87 -9.62
N ASP A 341 26.21 -12.30 -10.84
CA ASP A 341 25.78 -11.63 -12.08
C ASP A 341 24.25 -11.59 -12.25
N GLN A 342 23.54 -12.60 -11.76
CA GLN A 342 22.08 -12.63 -11.79
C GLN A 342 21.45 -11.55 -10.90
N GLU A 343 21.92 -11.40 -9.66
CA GLU A 343 21.46 -10.34 -8.76
C GLU A 343 21.82 -8.96 -9.29
N LYS A 344 23.01 -8.83 -9.89
CA LYS A 344 23.45 -7.61 -10.54
C LYS A 344 22.55 -7.21 -11.71
N SER A 345 22.21 -8.17 -12.57
CA SER A 345 21.30 -7.92 -13.70
C SER A 345 19.91 -7.52 -13.20
N PHE A 346 19.38 -8.26 -12.23
CA PHE A 346 18.09 -7.95 -11.61
C PHE A 346 18.07 -6.53 -11.02
N LEU A 347 19.10 -6.16 -10.26
CA LEU A 347 19.20 -4.84 -9.64
C LEU A 347 19.29 -3.72 -10.70
N LYS A 348 20.00 -3.94 -11.80
CA LYS A 348 20.06 -2.98 -12.92
C LYS A 348 18.70 -2.81 -13.60
N ASP A 349 17.95 -3.89 -13.80
CA ASP A 349 16.62 -3.82 -14.40
C ASP A 349 15.62 -3.09 -13.48
N GLU A 350 15.69 -3.28 -12.16
CA GLU A 350 14.91 -2.51 -11.19
C GLU A 350 15.32 -1.02 -11.17
N ILE A 351 16.62 -0.71 -11.28
CA ILE A 351 17.11 0.68 -11.44
C ILE A 351 16.51 1.32 -12.69
N GLU A 352 16.43 0.61 -13.82
CA GLU A 352 15.86 1.16 -15.05
C GLU A 352 14.36 1.38 -14.93
N LYS A 353 13.63 0.40 -14.37
CA LYS A 353 12.19 0.49 -14.14
C LYS A 353 11.82 1.63 -13.19
N MET A 354 12.48 1.71 -12.04
CA MET A 354 12.22 2.73 -11.03
C MET A 354 12.79 4.09 -11.43
N GLY A 355 13.98 4.13 -12.05
CA GLY A 355 14.59 5.36 -12.55
C GLY A 355 13.88 5.95 -13.77
N GLY A 356 13.17 5.13 -14.54
CA GLY A 356 12.24 5.59 -15.58
C GLY A 356 11.02 6.32 -15.03
N SER A 357 10.65 6.11 -13.75
CA SER A 357 9.53 6.80 -13.11
C SER A 357 9.90 8.24 -12.74
N ALA A 358 9.16 9.21 -13.29
CA ALA A 358 9.29 10.61 -12.91
C ALA A 358 8.95 10.83 -11.42
N TRP A 359 7.89 10.18 -10.95
CA TRP A 359 7.48 10.22 -9.54
C TRP A 359 8.59 9.71 -8.62
N TYR A 360 9.17 8.54 -8.89
CA TYR A 360 10.14 7.97 -7.97
C TYR A 360 11.41 8.81 -7.87
N ARG A 361 11.91 9.30 -9.01
CA ARG A 361 13.05 10.23 -9.04
C ARG A 361 12.75 11.51 -8.27
N TYR A 362 11.56 12.09 -8.45
CA TYR A 362 11.14 13.27 -7.70
C TYR A 362 11.08 12.98 -6.20
N PHE A 363 10.43 11.89 -5.80
CA PHE A 363 10.23 11.47 -4.42
C PHE A 363 11.56 11.32 -3.67
N ILE A 364 12.50 10.55 -4.21
CA ILE A 364 13.81 10.35 -3.54
C ILE A 364 14.70 11.60 -3.58
N ALA A 365 14.54 12.47 -4.58
CA ALA A 365 15.27 13.73 -4.67
C ALA A 365 14.73 14.79 -3.71
N TYR A 366 13.44 14.71 -3.35
CA TYR A 366 12.76 15.71 -2.57
C TYR A 366 13.41 15.90 -1.19
N LYS A 367 13.36 17.13 -0.69
CA LYS A 367 13.94 17.52 0.61
C LYS A 367 12.84 18.00 1.56
N PRO A 368 12.12 17.09 2.25
CA PRO A 368 10.96 17.48 3.04
C PRO A 368 11.31 18.38 4.23
N LYS A 369 12.44 18.15 4.89
CA LYS A 369 12.97 19.05 5.94
C LYS A 369 12.98 20.52 5.50
N ALA A 370 13.52 20.81 4.31
CA ALA A 370 13.66 22.19 3.83
C ALA A 370 12.30 22.87 3.62
N ARG A 371 11.25 22.10 3.30
CA ARG A 371 9.88 22.60 3.23
C ARG A 371 9.31 22.86 4.61
N LEU A 372 9.51 21.94 5.56
CA LEU A 372 9.04 22.10 6.95
C LEU A 372 9.67 23.31 7.66
N GLU A 373 10.90 23.68 7.30
CA GLU A 373 11.58 24.89 7.78
C GLU A 373 10.89 26.21 7.36
N GLN A 374 9.81 26.15 6.58
CA GLN A 374 9.01 27.29 6.13
C GLN A 374 7.59 27.28 6.70
N ILE A 375 7.20 26.27 7.49
CA ILE A 375 5.82 26.07 7.92
C ILE A 375 5.57 26.67 9.31
N THR A 376 4.64 27.62 9.39
CA THR A 376 4.28 28.34 10.62
C THR A 376 2.82 28.13 11.09
N ILE A 377 1.99 27.44 10.29
CA ILE A 377 0.66 27.01 10.74
C ILE A 377 0.77 25.93 11.83
N PRO A 378 -0.27 25.69 12.63
CA PRO A 378 -0.28 24.61 13.60
C PRO A 378 0.01 23.22 12.98
N VAL A 379 0.91 22.46 13.62
CA VAL A 379 1.34 21.13 13.14
C VAL A 379 1.24 20.09 14.26
N LEU A 380 0.63 18.95 13.97
CA LEU A 380 0.79 17.74 14.76
C LEU A 380 1.57 16.73 13.95
N ALA A 381 2.73 16.29 14.45
CA ALA A 381 3.49 15.19 13.85
C ALA A 381 3.39 13.95 14.74
N ILE A 382 2.94 12.84 14.18
CA ILE A 382 2.82 11.56 14.87
C ILE A 382 3.52 10.44 14.10
N ASN A 383 4.24 9.57 14.80
CA ASN A 383 4.83 8.35 14.25
C ASN A 383 4.61 7.19 15.22
N GLY A 384 4.39 5.98 14.72
CA GLY A 384 4.39 4.78 15.54
C GLY A 384 5.81 4.36 15.92
N SER A 385 6.03 3.92 17.16
CA SER A 385 7.37 3.48 17.62
C SER A 385 7.84 2.18 16.96
N LYS A 386 6.93 1.41 16.34
CA LYS A 386 7.21 0.20 15.55
C LYS A 386 7.03 0.44 14.05
N ASP A 387 6.98 1.69 13.62
CA ASP A 387 6.98 2.02 12.19
C ASP A 387 8.32 1.60 11.57
N MET A 388 8.30 0.60 10.70
CA MET A 388 9.48 0.09 10.00
C MET A 388 9.80 0.82 8.70
N GLN A 389 8.88 1.66 8.20
CA GLN A 389 9.06 2.41 6.96
C GLN A 389 9.63 3.80 7.23
N VAL A 390 9.15 4.46 8.28
CA VAL A 390 9.63 5.76 8.72
C VAL A 390 9.97 5.66 10.20
N ASP A 391 11.26 5.48 10.51
CA ASP A 391 11.71 5.34 11.88
C ASP A 391 11.42 6.59 12.71
N ALA A 392 10.62 6.44 13.78
CA ALA A 392 10.21 7.54 14.64
C ALA A 392 11.43 8.26 15.26
N GLN A 393 12.44 7.50 15.68
CA GLN A 393 13.63 8.04 16.34
C GLN A 393 14.53 8.83 15.38
N GLN A 394 14.65 8.37 14.14
CA GLN A 394 15.32 9.13 13.07
C GLN A 394 14.50 10.35 12.62
N ASN A 395 13.18 10.23 12.54
CA ASN A 395 12.34 11.15 11.79
C ASN A 395 11.78 12.32 12.63
N LEU A 396 11.20 12.04 13.80
CA LEU A 396 10.52 13.05 14.61
C LEU A 396 11.45 14.19 15.07
N PRO A 397 12.72 13.95 15.47
CA PRO A 397 13.65 15.04 15.80
C PRO A 397 13.93 15.97 14.61
N VAL A 398 13.93 15.44 13.38
CA VAL A 398 14.13 16.25 12.17
C VAL A 398 12.94 17.17 11.92
N ILE A 399 11.71 16.66 12.10
CA ILE A 399 10.49 17.48 12.03
C ILE A 399 10.53 18.59 13.08
N GLU A 400 10.81 18.24 14.34
CA GLU A 400 10.85 19.20 15.44
C GLU A 400 11.89 20.31 15.18
N ALA A 401 13.10 19.95 14.78
CA ALA A 401 14.16 20.91 14.48
C ALA A 401 13.77 21.83 13.31
N ALA A 402 13.14 21.28 12.27
CA ALA A 402 12.68 22.07 11.12
C ALA A 402 11.60 23.09 11.52
N LEU A 403 10.60 22.67 12.29
CA LEU A 403 9.51 23.55 12.75
C LEU A 403 10.03 24.63 13.72
N LYS A 404 10.97 24.29 14.62
CA LYS A 404 11.65 25.29 15.46
C LYS A 404 12.39 26.33 14.62
N LYS A 405 13.12 25.89 13.59
CA LYS A 405 13.84 26.79 12.67
C LYS A 405 12.88 27.67 11.86
N ALA A 406 11.70 27.18 11.51
CA ALA A 406 10.64 27.96 10.89
C ALA A 406 10.06 29.06 11.81
N GLY A 407 10.43 29.09 13.09
CA GLY A 407 9.82 29.95 14.09
C GLY A 407 8.39 29.52 14.44
N ASN A 408 8.01 28.27 14.18
CA ASN A 408 6.69 27.76 14.49
C ASN A 408 6.55 27.58 16.01
N LYS A 409 5.55 28.24 16.60
CA LYS A 409 5.26 28.19 18.04
C LYS A 409 4.14 27.23 18.41
N ASN A 410 3.46 26.65 17.41
CA ASN A 410 2.23 25.89 17.59
C ASN A 410 2.39 24.50 16.97
N PHE A 411 3.35 23.71 17.45
CA PHE A 411 3.50 22.34 16.99
C PHE A 411 3.54 21.35 18.16
N LYS A 412 3.19 20.10 17.86
CA LYS A 412 3.37 18.96 18.77
C LYS A 412 3.93 17.79 17.98
N VAL A 413 4.93 17.12 18.55
CA VAL A 413 5.58 15.94 17.99
C VAL A 413 5.38 14.80 18.98
N ILE A 414 4.86 13.67 18.53
CA ILE A 414 4.49 12.55 19.41
C ILE A 414 4.91 11.23 18.76
N GLU A 415 5.73 10.47 19.48
CA GLU A 415 5.91 9.05 19.21
C GLU A 415 4.78 8.26 19.91
N LEU A 416 4.13 7.37 19.18
CA LEU A 416 3.04 6.53 19.66
C LEU A 416 3.54 5.11 19.93
N PRO A 417 3.64 4.68 21.20
CA PRO A 417 4.22 3.39 21.55
C PRO A 417 3.47 2.22 20.93
N GLY A 418 4.22 1.27 20.36
CA GLY A 418 3.68 -0.01 19.88
C GLY A 418 2.95 0.03 18.54
N LEU A 419 2.81 1.20 17.90
CA LEU A 419 2.12 1.31 16.62
C LEU A 419 3.07 1.14 15.43
N ASN A 420 2.60 0.45 14.38
CA ASN A 420 3.30 0.32 13.09
C ASN A 420 3.05 1.53 12.16
N HIS A 421 3.50 1.43 10.91
CA HIS A 421 3.36 2.49 9.90
C HIS A 421 1.89 2.84 9.56
N LEU A 422 0.97 1.89 9.71
CA LEU A 422 -0.47 2.09 9.51
C LEU A 422 -1.20 2.54 10.78
N PHE A 423 -0.46 2.86 11.85
CA PHE A 423 -0.98 3.19 13.17
C PHE A 423 -1.78 2.06 13.82
N GLN A 424 -1.45 0.81 13.52
CA GLN A 424 -2.01 -0.37 14.17
C GLN A 424 -1.08 -0.86 15.27
N THR A 425 -1.64 -1.39 16.34
CA THR A 425 -0.90 -2.07 17.40
C THR A 425 -0.22 -3.32 16.82
N ALA A 426 1.11 -3.35 16.90
CA ALA A 426 1.91 -4.34 16.18
C ALA A 426 2.88 -5.08 17.11
N GLY A 427 3.25 -6.30 16.72
CA GLY A 427 4.25 -7.11 17.41
C GLY A 427 5.65 -6.69 17.01
N THR A 428 5.96 -6.83 15.73
CA THR A 428 7.23 -6.47 15.11
C THR A 428 7.14 -5.15 14.35
N GLY A 429 5.96 -4.82 13.78
CA GLY A 429 5.82 -3.67 12.88
C GLY A 429 6.14 -3.97 11.42
N LEU A 430 6.47 -5.23 11.09
CA LEU A 430 6.61 -5.69 9.71
C LEU A 430 5.27 -5.63 8.96
N HIS A 431 5.34 -5.37 7.65
CA HIS A 431 4.18 -5.31 6.75
C HIS A 431 3.42 -6.64 6.66
N THR A 432 4.10 -7.76 6.93
CA THR A 432 3.48 -9.10 6.98
C THR A 432 2.41 -9.23 8.07
N GLU A 433 2.45 -8.39 9.11
CA GLU A 433 1.42 -8.37 10.15
C GLU A 433 0.12 -7.71 9.68
N TYR A 434 0.16 -6.83 8.66
CA TYR A 434 -0.96 -5.96 8.30
C TYR A 434 -2.23 -6.74 7.96
N SER A 435 -2.12 -7.85 7.23
CA SER A 435 -3.28 -8.67 6.87
C SER A 435 -3.90 -9.38 8.09
N THR A 436 -3.06 -9.75 9.06
CA THR A 436 -3.46 -10.52 10.25
C THR A 436 -4.01 -9.67 11.39
N ILE A 437 -3.61 -8.40 11.47
CA ILE A 437 -4.10 -7.48 12.50
C ILE A 437 -5.58 -7.19 12.22
N GLU A 438 -6.43 -7.24 13.25
CA GLU A 438 -7.86 -6.87 13.12
C GLU A 438 -8.08 -5.35 13.28
N GLU A 439 -7.25 -4.68 14.09
CA GLU A 439 -7.26 -3.23 14.27
C GLU A 439 -6.89 -2.52 12.97
N THR A 440 -7.79 -1.72 12.43
CA THR A 440 -7.56 -0.89 11.24
C THR A 440 -6.78 0.38 11.58
N PHE A 441 -7.05 0.99 12.74
CA PHE A 441 -6.35 2.20 13.17
C PHE A 441 -6.47 2.36 14.69
N SER A 442 -5.37 2.66 15.38
CA SER A 442 -5.35 2.75 16.84
C SER A 442 -6.36 3.78 17.38
N PRO A 443 -7.28 3.39 18.29
CA PRO A 443 -8.16 4.33 18.98
C PRO A 443 -7.41 5.46 19.69
N ALA A 444 -6.24 5.17 20.28
CA ALA A 444 -5.42 6.17 20.94
C ALA A 444 -4.88 7.22 19.95
N ALA A 445 -4.46 6.79 18.76
CA ALA A 445 -4.05 7.71 17.70
C ALA A 445 -5.22 8.58 17.22
N LEU A 446 -6.41 7.99 17.01
CA LEU A 446 -7.64 8.73 16.64
C LEU A 446 -7.99 9.78 17.68
N ASP A 447 -7.91 9.43 18.97
CA ASP A 447 -8.18 10.35 20.08
C ASP A 447 -7.18 11.51 20.11
N ILE A 448 -5.89 11.22 19.98
CA ILE A 448 -4.85 12.25 19.92
C ILE A 448 -5.09 13.23 18.77
N MET A 449 -5.35 12.71 17.56
CA MET A 449 -5.57 13.54 16.38
C MET A 449 -6.84 14.40 16.53
N SER A 450 -7.96 13.79 16.90
CA SER A 450 -9.24 14.50 17.03
C SER A 450 -9.24 15.52 18.16
N SER A 451 -8.71 15.17 19.33
CA SER A 451 -8.59 16.10 20.47
C SER A 451 -7.65 17.26 20.16
N TRP A 452 -6.54 17.01 19.45
CA TRP A 452 -5.65 18.08 19.03
C TRP A 452 -6.35 19.05 18.09
N ILE A 453 -7.03 18.56 17.04
CA ILE A 453 -7.81 19.41 16.11
C ILE A 453 -8.82 20.27 16.87
N LEU A 454 -9.58 19.68 17.80
CA LEU A 454 -10.62 20.38 18.56
C LEU A 454 -10.06 21.36 19.60
N SER A 455 -8.80 21.19 20.01
CA SER A 455 -8.11 22.14 20.90
C SER A 455 -7.59 23.39 20.19
N LEU A 456 -7.48 23.37 18.85
CA LEU A 456 -6.98 24.51 18.10
C LEU A 456 -7.93 25.71 18.24
N PRO A 457 -7.41 26.94 18.34
CA PRO A 457 -8.23 28.13 18.37
C PRO A 457 -9.12 28.21 17.12
N LYS A 458 -10.40 28.54 17.31
CA LYS A 458 -11.30 28.84 16.20
C LYS A 458 -10.80 30.11 15.51
N ARG A 459 -10.11 29.96 14.37
CA ARG A 459 -9.68 31.09 13.54
C ARG A 459 -10.91 31.65 12.83
N LYS A 460 -11.23 32.91 13.10
CA LYS A 460 -12.32 33.66 12.45
C LYS A 460 -11.97 33.96 11.00
#